data_AF-A0A349JH91-F1
#
_entry.id   AF-A0A349JH91-F1
#
_cell.length_a   1.000
_cell.length_b   1.000
_cell.length_c   1.000
_cell.angle_alpha   90.00
_cell.angle_beta   90.00
_cell.angle_gamma   90.00
#
_symmetry.space_group_name_H-M   'P 1'
#
loop_
_entity.id
_entity.type
_entity.pdbx_description
1 polymer ?
#
loop_
_entity_poly.entity_id
_entity_poly.type
_entity_poly.pdbx_seq_one_letter_code
_entity_poly.pdbx_strand_id
1 'polypeptide(L)'
;PGIPGGGLDFHEAAGGHTLEKHIGKTEVELAQRLASDRRISAASSFTYRSVAESAIAEAMEEKKSAIDSWVKKGTNRYTIKYDTHKIIGITLARRASKATSTSRLKIILQRSTKLSPGYFILTAYPE
;
A
#
# COMPACT_ATOMS: atom_id res chain seq x y z
N PRO A 1 13.54 2.21 -9.83
CA PRO A 1 12.46 3.04 -10.42
C PRO A 1 11.78 3.87 -9.31
N GLY A 2 12.08 5.17 -9.27
CA GLY A 2 11.55 6.11 -8.27
C GLY A 2 10.11 6.52 -8.59
N ILE A 3 9.28 6.68 -7.57
CA ILE A 3 7.86 7.00 -7.75
C ILE A 3 7.69 8.52 -7.58
N PRO A 4 7.56 9.24 -8.70
CA PRO A 4 6.37 10.08 -8.89
C PRO A 4 5.69 9.87 -10.27
N GLY A 5 4.35 9.79 -10.29
CA GLY A 5 3.53 9.99 -11.49
C GLY A 5 3.33 8.79 -12.43
N GLY A 6 3.40 7.55 -11.94
CA GLY A 6 3.36 6.35 -12.80
C GLY A 6 4.02 5.10 -12.22
N GLY A 7 4.73 5.23 -11.10
CA GLY A 7 5.45 4.10 -10.49
C GLY A 7 4.54 2.98 -10.01
N LEU A 8 3.29 3.29 -9.65
CA LEU A 8 2.33 2.27 -9.25
C LEU A 8 1.79 1.45 -10.42
N ASP A 9 1.66 2.01 -11.62
CA ASP A 9 1.23 1.24 -12.81
C ASP A 9 2.25 0.13 -13.14
N PHE A 10 3.54 0.41 -13.00
CA PHE A 10 4.60 -0.60 -13.15
C PHE A 10 4.43 -1.74 -12.15
N HIS A 11 4.07 -1.41 -10.90
CA HIS A 11 3.84 -2.40 -9.86
C HIS A 11 2.57 -3.20 -10.09
N GLU A 12 1.50 -2.59 -10.61
CA GLU A 12 0.28 -3.32 -10.98
C GLU A 12 0.50 -4.26 -12.16
N ALA A 13 1.23 -3.80 -13.19
CA ALA A 13 1.63 -4.66 -14.30
C ALA A 13 2.51 -5.85 -13.87
N ALA A 14 3.26 -5.70 -12.78
CA ALA A 14 4.05 -6.76 -12.17
C ALA A 14 3.23 -7.74 -11.30
N GLY A 15 1.93 -7.50 -11.11
CA GLY A 15 1.04 -8.31 -10.27
C GLY A 15 0.68 -7.67 -8.92
N GLY A 16 0.95 -6.37 -8.75
CA GLY A 16 0.45 -5.57 -7.64
C GLY A 16 -1.00 -5.14 -7.85
N HIS A 17 -1.66 -4.71 -6.78
CA HIS A 17 -3.07 -4.29 -6.84
C HIS A 17 -3.38 -3.08 -5.95
N THR A 18 -2.41 -2.18 -5.78
CA THR A 18 -2.56 -0.99 -4.93
C THR A 18 -3.53 0.03 -5.50
N LEU A 19 -3.39 0.39 -6.79
CA LEU A 19 -4.24 1.42 -7.41
C LEU A 19 -5.68 0.92 -7.50
N GLU A 20 -5.86 -0.33 -7.93
CA GLU A 20 -7.18 -0.94 -8.11
C GLU A 20 -7.97 -1.00 -6.79
N LYS A 21 -7.31 -1.38 -5.69
CA LYS A 21 -8.00 -1.78 -4.46
C LYS A 21 -8.03 -0.73 -3.36
N HIS A 22 -7.15 0.26 -3.40
CA HIS A 22 -6.89 1.12 -2.24
C HIS A 22 -6.84 2.61 -2.54
N ILE A 23 -7.32 3.09 -3.70
CA ILE A 23 -7.25 4.53 -4.04
C ILE A 23 -8.63 5.10 -4.31
N GLY A 24 -8.93 6.24 -3.65
CA GLY A 24 -10.13 7.02 -3.88
C GLY A 24 -11.44 6.35 -3.46
N LYS A 25 -11.40 5.32 -2.60
CA LYS A 25 -12.60 4.64 -2.10
C LYS A 25 -13.29 5.44 -1.02
N THR A 26 -14.60 5.56 -1.17
CA THR A 26 -15.48 6.16 -0.19
C THR A 26 -15.74 5.21 0.99
N GLU A 27 -16.18 5.74 2.12
CA GLU A 27 -16.57 4.94 3.28
C GLU A 27 -17.64 3.88 2.91
N VAL A 28 -18.57 4.24 2.03
CA VAL A 28 -19.63 3.34 1.55
C VAL A 28 -19.04 2.18 0.76
N GLU A 29 -18.10 2.43 -0.16
CA GLU A 29 -17.41 1.37 -0.90
C GLU A 29 -16.58 0.46 0.01
N LEU A 30 -15.90 1.03 1.02
CA LEU A 30 -15.16 0.24 2.01
C LEU A 30 -16.11 -0.64 2.84
N ALA A 31 -17.27 -0.11 3.24
CA ALA A 31 -18.28 -0.86 3.97
C ALA A 31 -18.88 -1.99 3.11
N GLN A 32 -19.19 -1.72 1.84
CA GLN A 32 -19.67 -2.72 0.88
C GLN A 32 -18.63 -3.83 0.68
N ARG A 33 -17.35 -3.48 0.60
CA ARG A 33 -16.26 -4.46 0.51
C ARG A 33 -16.17 -5.34 1.76
N LEU A 34 -16.27 -4.75 2.95
CA LEU A 34 -16.30 -5.49 4.22
C LEU A 34 -17.52 -6.42 4.33
N ALA A 35 -18.67 -5.98 3.79
CA ALA A 35 -19.88 -6.80 3.74
C ALA A 35 -19.75 -7.97 2.77
N SER A 36 -19.18 -7.72 1.58
CA SER A 36 -19.05 -8.70 0.50
C SER A 36 -17.93 -9.70 0.74
N ASP A 37 -16.78 -9.26 1.22
CA ASP A 37 -15.63 -10.11 1.50
C ASP A 37 -15.53 -10.39 3.00
N ARG A 38 -16.00 -11.58 3.40
CA ARG A 38 -15.96 -12.04 4.81
C ARG A 38 -14.57 -12.33 5.34
N ARG A 39 -13.54 -12.36 4.48
CA ARG A 39 -12.16 -12.71 4.88
C ARG A 39 -11.38 -11.52 5.41
N ILE A 40 -11.84 -10.29 5.13
CA ILE A 40 -11.15 -9.07 5.57
C ILE A 40 -11.77 -8.50 6.86
N SER A 41 -10.92 -8.14 7.82
CA SER A 41 -11.33 -7.51 9.08
C SER A 41 -11.36 -5.99 9.02
N ALA A 42 -10.69 -5.40 8.03
CA ALA A 42 -10.68 -3.97 7.76
C ALA A 42 -10.50 -3.71 6.27
N ALA A 43 -11.00 -2.56 5.80
CA ALA A 43 -10.80 -2.06 4.46
C ALA A 43 -10.33 -0.62 4.56
N SER A 44 -9.34 -0.24 3.77
CA SER A 44 -8.76 1.09 3.80
C SER A 44 -8.44 1.58 2.41
N SER A 45 -8.38 2.91 2.29
CA SER A 45 -8.11 3.58 1.02
C SER A 45 -7.39 4.90 1.25
N PHE A 46 -6.43 5.17 0.37
CA PHE A 46 -5.84 6.49 0.19
C PHE A 46 -6.88 7.47 -0.33
N THR A 47 -6.71 8.73 0.07
CA THR A 47 -7.56 9.83 -0.38
C THR A 47 -7.43 10.03 -1.89
N TYR A 48 -6.19 10.09 -2.38
CA TYR A 48 -5.87 10.29 -3.79
C TYR A 48 -4.65 9.47 -4.21
N ARG A 49 -4.54 9.24 -5.52
CA ARG A 49 -3.38 8.56 -6.11
C ARG A 49 -2.07 9.25 -5.77
N SER A 50 -2.02 10.57 -5.89
CA SER A 50 -0.82 11.37 -5.56
C SER A 50 -0.40 11.17 -4.10
N VAL A 51 -1.35 11.13 -3.17
CA VAL A 51 -1.07 10.88 -1.74
C VAL A 51 -0.49 9.48 -1.52
N ALA A 52 -1.05 8.46 -2.20
CA ALA A 52 -0.51 7.10 -2.15
C ALA A 52 0.93 7.06 -2.68
N GLU A 53 1.17 7.63 -3.86
CA GLU A 53 2.48 7.67 -4.50
C GLU A 53 3.52 8.38 -3.63
N SER A 54 3.20 9.58 -3.10
CA SER A 54 4.11 10.33 -2.24
C SER A 54 4.42 9.60 -0.92
N ALA A 55 3.40 9.05 -0.26
CA ALA A 55 3.55 8.32 1.00
C ALA A 55 4.40 7.05 0.82
N ILE A 56 4.17 6.33 -0.28
CA ILE A 56 4.95 5.15 -0.63
C ILE A 56 6.39 5.54 -0.98
N ALA A 57 6.60 6.59 -1.76
CA ALA A 57 7.93 7.07 -2.13
C ALA A 57 8.75 7.42 -0.88
N GLU A 58 8.16 8.18 0.05
CA GLU A 58 8.77 8.57 1.32
C GLU A 58 9.17 7.33 2.15
N ALA A 59 8.24 6.39 2.35
CA ALA A 59 8.51 5.16 3.09
C ALA A 59 9.58 4.28 2.42
N MET A 60 9.60 4.21 1.09
CA MET A 60 10.57 3.41 0.32
C MET A 60 11.96 4.04 0.36
N GLU A 61 12.06 5.37 0.37
CA GLU A 61 13.32 6.10 0.53
C GLU A 61 13.89 5.89 1.93
N GLU A 62 13.07 6.10 2.97
CA GLU A 62 13.44 5.92 4.37
C GLU A 62 13.86 4.49 4.70
N LYS A 63 13.21 3.50 4.07
CA LYS A 63 13.54 2.07 4.26
C LYS A 63 14.45 1.50 3.19
N LYS A 64 15.03 2.33 2.31
CA LYS A 64 15.83 1.87 1.16
C LYS A 64 16.96 0.93 1.55
N SER A 65 17.71 1.24 2.61
CA SER A 65 18.82 0.40 3.08
C SER A 65 18.34 -0.97 3.58
N ALA A 66 17.21 -1.01 4.28
CA ALA A 66 16.60 -2.25 4.74
C ALA A 66 16.02 -3.07 3.58
N ILE A 67 15.44 -2.41 2.59
CA ILE A 67 14.93 -3.05 1.37
C ILE A 67 16.07 -3.66 0.58
N ASP A 68 17.16 -2.93 0.33
CA ASP A 68 18.33 -3.45 -0.42
C ASP A 68 18.92 -4.70 0.27
N SER A 69 19.03 -4.64 1.60
CA SER A 69 19.47 -5.77 2.42
C SER A 69 18.51 -6.96 2.29
N TRP A 70 17.19 -6.71 2.33
CA TRP A 70 16.17 -7.75 2.15
C TRP A 70 16.17 -8.33 0.73
N VAL A 71 16.38 -7.53 -0.32
CA VAL A 71 16.41 -8.04 -1.70
C VAL A 71 17.54 -9.05 -1.90
N LYS A 72 18.68 -8.82 -1.25
CA LYS A 72 19.86 -9.70 -1.33
C LYS A 72 19.70 -11.01 -0.54
N LYS A 73 19.10 -10.97 0.66
CA LYS A 73 19.12 -12.09 1.63
C LYS A 73 17.74 -12.59 2.08
N GLY A 74 16.69 -11.90 1.67
CA GLY A 74 15.36 -12.02 2.26
C GLY A 74 14.47 -13.10 1.68
N THR A 75 13.37 -13.31 2.41
CA THR A 75 12.26 -14.21 2.05
C THR A 75 11.42 -13.63 0.91
N ASN A 76 10.37 -14.36 0.51
CA ASN A 76 9.54 -14.00 -0.64
C ASN A 76 8.80 -12.63 -0.52
N ARG A 77 8.50 -12.19 0.71
CA ARG A 77 7.76 -10.94 0.99
C ARG A 77 8.41 -10.10 2.08
N TYR A 78 8.28 -8.78 1.96
CA TYR A 78 8.71 -7.83 2.98
C TYR A 78 7.59 -6.85 3.28
N THR A 79 7.31 -6.65 4.57
CA THR A 79 6.30 -5.70 5.01
C THR A 79 6.99 -4.50 5.61
N ILE A 80 6.72 -3.33 5.06
CA ILE A 80 7.14 -2.04 5.58
C ILE A 80 5.93 -1.43 6.28
N LYS A 81 6.14 -1.01 7.52
CA LYS A 81 5.22 -0.14 8.24
C LYS A 81 5.88 1.23 8.36
N TYR A 82 5.15 2.28 8.00
CA TYR A 82 5.65 3.63 8.00
C TYR A 82 4.56 4.58 8.50
N ASP A 83 4.93 5.63 9.23
CA ASP A 83 4.01 6.69 9.62
C ASP A 83 4.43 7.97 8.90
N THR A 84 3.55 8.48 8.06
CA THR A 84 3.81 9.69 7.26
C THR A 84 3.60 10.97 8.07
N HIS A 85 3.12 10.85 9.32
CA HIS A 85 2.73 11.94 10.22
C HIS A 85 1.70 12.91 9.62
N LYS A 86 1.07 12.52 8.49
CA LYS A 86 0.08 13.28 7.74
C LYS A 86 -1.08 12.35 7.40
N ILE A 87 -2.29 12.87 7.35
CA ILE A 87 -3.43 12.04 6.96
C ILE A 87 -3.31 11.65 5.49
N ILE A 88 -3.18 10.35 5.22
CA ILE A 88 -2.99 9.79 3.87
C ILE A 88 -4.24 9.12 3.31
N GLY A 89 -5.21 8.85 4.18
CA GLY A 89 -6.43 8.17 3.80
C GLY A 89 -7.29 7.79 4.99
N ILE A 90 -8.21 6.87 4.73
CA ILE A 90 -9.19 6.38 5.70
C ILE A 90 -9.08 4.86 5.86
N THR A 91 -9.39 4.39 7.05
CA THR A 91 -9.52 2.97 7.37
C THR A 91 -10.88 2.72 8.01
N LEU A 92 -11.53 1.63 7.62
CA LEU A 92 -12.80 1.19 8.16
C LEU A 92 -12.64 -0.24 8.66
N ALA A 93 -12.78 -0.43 9.97
CA ALA A 93 -12.79 -1.76 10.56
C ALA A 93 -14.17 -2.41 10.40
N ARG A 94 -14.22 -3.73 10.33
CA ARG A 94 -15.48 -4.49 10.32
C ARG A 94 -16.25 -4.16 11.60
N ARG A 95 -17.53 -3.79 11.46
CA ARG A 95 -18.44 -3.33 12.53
C ARG A 95 -18.15 -1.91 13.06
N ALA A 96 -17.17 -1.20 12.53
CA ALA A 96 -17.06 0.23 12.77
C ALA A 96 -18.21 0.94 12.05
N SER A 97 -18.79 1.93 12.71
CA SER A 97 -19.89 2.74 12.18
C SER A 97 -19.40 3.89 11.29
N LYS A 98 -18.12 4.26 11.36
CA LYS A 98 -17.48 5.31 10.56
C LYS A 98 -16.04 4.95 10.25
N ALA A 99 -15.53 5.42 9.12
CA ALA A 99 -14.11 5.31 8.83
C ALA A 99 -13.33 6.34 9.65
N THR A 100 -12.08 6.00 9.95
CA THR A 100 -11.16 6.88 10.66
C THR A 100 -10.01 7.26 9.76
N SER A 101 -9.64 8.54 9.76
CA SER A 101 -8.44 9.03 9.10
C SER A 101 -7.19 8.40 9.71
N THR A 102 -6.22 7.99 8.89
CA THR A 102 -4.94 7.44 9.35
C THR A 102 -3.75 8.05 8.61
N SER A 103 -2.62 8.14 9.31
CA SER A 103 -1.31 8.53 8.78
C SER A 103 -0.37 7.34 8.55
N ARG A 104 -0.77 6.15 9.03
CA ARG A 104 0.06 4.95 8.95
C ARG A 104 -0.15 4.27 7.61
N LEU A 105 0.96 3.88 7.03
CA LEU A 105 1.08 3.21 5.75
C LEU A 105 1.67 1.82 5.97
N LYS A 106 1.03 0.82 5.37
CA LYS A 106 1.62 -0.51 5.19
C LYS A 106 1.90 -0.75 3.73
N ILE A 107 3.14 -1.16 3.41
CA ILE A 107 3.57 -1.55 2.08
C ILE A 107 4.03 -3.00 2.14
N ILE A 108 3.55 -3.83 1.22
CA ILE A 108 3.99 -5.20 1.06
C ILE A 108 4.75 -5.30 -0.25
N LEU A 109 6.04 -5.58 -0.15
CA LEU A 109 6.91 -5.88 -1.28
C LEU A 109 6.93 -7.38 -1.54
N GLN A 110 6.97 -7.73 -2.81
CA GLN A 110 7.09 -9.10 -3.29
C GLN A 110 8.38 -9.19 -4.11
N ARG A 111 9.21 -10.18 -3.78
CA ARG A 111 10.47 -10.41 -4.50
C ARG A 111 10.18 -10.91 -5.90
N SER A 112 10.92 -10.41 -6.88
CA SER A 112 10.81 -10.82 -8.29
C SER A 112 12.18 -10.77 -8.95
N THR A 113 12.70 -11.93 -9.35
CA THR A 113 13.96 -12.04 -10.07
C THR A 113 13.86 -11.56 -11.53
N LYS A 114 12.63 -11.34 -12.03
CA LYS A 114 12.35 -10.91 -13.40
C LYS A 114 12.36 -9.39 -13.58
N LEU A 115 12.33 -8.63 -12.48
CA LEU A 115 12.26 -7.18 -12.49
C LEU A 115 13.55 -6.61 -11.93
N SER A 116 14.07 -5.53 -12.51
CA SER A 116 15.14 -4.71 -11.91
C SER A 116 14.46 -3.55 -11.19
N PRO A 117 14.21 -3.65 -9.87
CA PRO A 117 15.24 -3.75 -8.82
C PRO A 117 15.23 -5.05 -7.97
N GLY A 118 14.62 -6.13 -8.46
CA GLY A 118 14.53 -7.42 -7.77
C GLY A 118 13.23 -7.63 -6.99
N TYR A 119 12.30 -6.68 -7.06
CA TYR A 119 11.03 -6.68 -6.34
C TYR A 119 10.01 -5.72 -6.97
N PHE A 120 8.75 -5.86 -6.56
CA PHE A 120 7.68 -4.92 -6.86
C PHE A 120 6.78 -4.72 -5.63
N ILE A 121 5.99 -3.65 -5.63
CA ILE A 121 4.96 -3.42 -4.61
C ILE A 121 3.77 -4.31 -4.93
N LEU A 122 3.52 -5.30 -4.09
CA LEU A 122 2.36 -6.19 -4.25
C LEU A 122 1.07 -5.46 -3.84
N THR A 123 1.11 -4.77 -2.71
CA THR A 123 0.02 -3.90 -2.27
C THR A 123 0.55 -2.88 -1.28
N ALA A 124 -0.09 -1.72 -1.23
CA ALA A 124 0.10 -0.73 -0.18
C ALA A 124 -1.26 -0.17 0.23
N TYR A 125 -1.45 0.07 1.52
CA TYR A 125 -2.71 0.59 2.03
C TYR A 125 -2.56 1.28 3.39
N PRO A 126 -3.45 2.22 3.74
CA PRO A 126 -3.46 2.83 5.06
C PRO A 126 -3.87 1.86 6.18
N GLU A 127 -3.32 1.96 7.39
CA GLU A 127 -3.59 1.07 8.55
C GLU A 127 -3.97 1.79 9.86
#